data_AF-A0A9P5PFE6-F1
#
_entry.id   AF-A0A9P5PFE6-F1
#
_cell.length_a   1.000
_cell.length_b   1.000
_cell.length_c   1.000
_cell.angle_alpha   90.00
_cell.angle_beta   90.00
_cell.angle_gamma   90.00
#
_symmetry.space_group_name_H-M   'P 1'
#
loop_
_entity.id
_entity.type
_entity.pdbx_description
1 polymer ?
#
loop_
_entity_poly.entity_id
_entity_poly.type
_entity_poly.pdbx_seq_one_letter_code
_entity_poly.pdbx_strand_id
1 'polypeptide(L)'
;MLFNESGILAGFGRQLGDNLIGGIVTCVLFAGYLHVSAIALYLICQKGLHKPPILIMFIIQISLILSSIWQAVIVNGEFLDQVFHILVDFKADTNEDLGDRMSAWESHDQVWVSMWGWPGSINLLIGDIIVVWRAWTLWEHHTAVQWILIILGICNGVVNLVDSLYITEVPAPSDNTLRLFSWNFFSRIFVSGEHSSYLVHSVQNLDTFKSYKRLGRR
;
A
#
# COMPACT_ATOMS: atom_id res chain seq x y z
N MET A 1 40.67 6.25 -16.93
CA MET A 1 39.24 6.33 -17.31
C MET A 1 38.54 4.99 -17.14
N LEU A 2 39.05 3.89 -17.72
CA LEU A 2 38.45 2.53 -17.62
C LEU A 2 38.06 2.03 -16.21
N PHE A 3 38.78 2.42 -15.15
CA PHE A 3 38.42 2.00 -13.79
C PHE A 3 37.10 2.61 -13.28
N ASN A 4 36.70 3.81 -13.76
CA ASN A 4 35.45 4.44 -13.33
C ASN A 4 34.23 3.80 -14.02
N GLU A 5 34.33 3.46 -15.30
CA GLU A 5 33.24 2.85 -16.08
C GLU A 5 32.82 1.48 -15.53
N SER A 6 33.80 0.65 -15.15
CA SER A 6 33.49 -0.67 -14.57
C SER A 6 32.72 -0.58 -13.25
N GLY A 7 33.00 0.44 -12.43
CA GLY A 7 32.28 0.70 -11.18
C GLY A 7 30.85 1.17 -11.43
N ILE A 8 30.66 2.09 -12.38
CA ILE A 8 29.33 2.59 -12.78
C ILE A 8 28.49 1.43 -13.33
N LEU A 9 29.07 0.61 -14.20
CA LEU A 9 28.36 -0.54 -14.80
C LEU A 9 27.97 -1.59 -13.75
N ALA A 10 28.85 -1.89 -12.79
CA ALA A 10 28.55 -2.81 -11.69
C ALA A 10 27.45 -2.26 -10.77
N GLY A 11 27.50 -0.96 -10.44
CA GLY A 11 26.47 -0.28 -9.66
C GLY A 11 25.11 -0.30 -10.36
N PHE A 12 25.08 0.04 -11.64
CA PHE A 12 23.88 0.00 -12.47
C PHE A 12 23.30 -1.41 -12.57
N GLY A 13 24.14 -2.42 -12.83
CA GLY A 13 23.71 -3.81 -12.90
C GLY A 13 23.11 -4.32 -11.58
N ARG A 14 23.64 -3.88 -10.43
CA ARG A 14 23.07 -4.19 -9.11
C ARG A 14 21.71 -3.53 -8.92
N GLN A 15 21.58 -2.24 -9.23
CA GLN A 15 20.31 -1.51 -9.12
C GLN A 15 19.23 -2.14 -10.01
N LEU A 16 19.58 -2.50 -11.24
CA LEU A 16 18.67 -3.17 -12.16
C LEU A 16 18.23 -4.54 -11.64
N GLY A 17 19.16 -5.30 -11.03
CA GLY A 17 18.85 -6.57 -10.38
C GLY A 17 17.89 -6.42 -9.21
N ASP A 18 18.14 -5.45 -8.32
CA ASP A 18 17.27 -5.17 -7.17
C ASP A 18 15.86 -4.74 -7.62
N ASN A 19 15.77 -3.87 -8.62
CA ASN A 19 14.50 -3.44 -9.22
C ASN A 19 13.73 -4.60 -9.87
N LEU A 20 14.42 -5.47 -10.62
CA LEU A 20 13.82 -6.64 -11.25
C LEU A 20 13.22 -7.60 -10.21
N ILE A 21 13.97 -7.88 -9.13
CA ILE A 21 13.49 -8.74 -8.03
C ILE A 21 12.26 -8.09 -7.38
N GLY A 22 12.32 -6.79 -7.09
CA GLY A 22 11.20 -6.02 -6.55
C GLY A 22 9.96 -6.07 -7.45
N GLY A 23 10.13 -5.94 -8.76
CA GLY A 23 9.05 -6.05 -9.76
C GLY A 23 8.40 -7.43 -9.79
N ILE A 24 9.21 -8.50 -9.77
CA ILE A 24 8.70 -9.89 -9.73
C ILE A 24 7.89 -10.13 -8.45
N VAL A 25 8.45 -9.76 -7.29
CA VAL A 25 7.76 -9.91 -5.99
C VAL A 25 6.45 -9.12 -5.99
N THR A 26 6.47 -7.87 -6.47
CA THR A 26 5.27 -7.02 -6.54
C THR A 26 4.22 -7.63 -7.46
N CYS A 27 4.59 -8.15 -8.62
CA CYS A 27 3.66 -8.83 -9.54
C CYS A 27 2.99 -10.06 -8.91
N VAL A 28 3.76 -10.90 -8.20
CA VAL A 28 3.23 -12.10 -7.54
C VAL A 28 2.26 -11.71 -6.42
N LEU A 29 2.64 -10.75 -5.56
CA LEU A 29 1.77 -10.26 -4.48
C LEU A 29 0.51 -9.61 -5.03
N PHE A 30 0.64 -8.81 -6.09
CA PHE A 30 -0.49 -8.15 -6.75
C PHE A 30 -1.46 -9.17 -7.37
N ALA A 31 -0.96 -10.21 -8.03
CA ALA A 31 -1.80 -11.28 -8.56
C ALA A 31 -2.58 -12.01 -7.45
N GLY A 32 -1.92 -12.32 -6.33
CA GLY A 32 -2.57 -12.88 -5.14
C GLY A 32 -3.64 -11.95 -4.57
N TYR A 33 -3.33 -10.66 -4.46
CA TYR A 33 -4.27 -9.63 -4.02
C TYR A 33 -5.49 -9.53 -4.94
N LEU A 34 -5.31 -9.52 -6.27
CA LEU A 34 -6.41 -9.50 -7.23
C LEU A 34 -7.30 -10.74 -7.09
N HIS A 35 -6.71 -11.91 -6.87
CA HIS A 35 -7.46 -13.15 -6.69
C HIS A 35 -8.36 -13.09 -5.45
N VAL A 36 -7.81 -12.69 -4.29
CA VAL A 36 -8.58 -12.53 -3.05
C VAL A 36 -9.64 -11.43 -3.19
N SER A 37 -9.29 -10.32 -3.84
CA SER A 37 -10.21 -9.21 -4.10
C SER A 37 -11.37 -9.60 -5.01
N ALA A 38 -11.11 -10.43 -6.03
CA ALA A 38 -12.15 -10.95 -6.91
C ALA A 38 -13.13 -11.86 -6.16
N ILE A 39 -12.62 -12.72 -5.26
CA ILE A 39 -13.47 -13.54 -4.37
C ILE A 39 -14.31 -12.63 -3.45
N ALA A 40 -13.71 -11.60 -2.87
CA ALA A 40 -14.41 -10.66 -2.00
C ALA A 40 -15.54 -9.93 -2.74
N LEU A 41 -15.26 -9.41 -3.95
CA LEU A 41 -16.26 -8.78 -4.81
C LEU A 41 -17.37 -9.76 -5.19
N TYR A 42 -17.02 -11.00 -5.52
CA TYR A 42 -18.00 -12.05 -5.83
C TYR A 42 -18.96 -12.29 -4.65
N LEU A 43 -18.44 -12.41 -3.43
CA LEU A 43 -19.25 -12.57 -2.22
C LEU A 43 -20.13 -11.36 -1.91
N ILE A 44 -19.64 -10.15 -2.17
CA ILE A 44 -20.42 -8.90 -2.04
C ILE A 44 -21.58 -8.90 -3.04
N CYS A 45 -21.31 -9.24 -4.30
CA CYS A 45 -22.32 -9.31 -5.36
C CYS A 45 -23.40 -10.37 -5.07
N GLN A 46 -23.02 -11.55 -4.54
CA GLN A 46 -23.99 -12.60 -4.17
C GLN A 46 -25.00 -12.15 -3.11
N LYS A 47 -24.60 -11.28 -2.17
CA LYS A 47 -25.49 -10.82 -1.08
C LYS A 47 -26.48 -9.73 -1.51
N GLY A 48 -26.34 -9.21 -2.72
CA GLY A 48 -27.16 -8.12 -3.27
C GLY A 48 -26.69 -6.74 -2.80
N LEU A 49 -26.60 -5.80 -3.73
CA LEU A 49 -26.07 -4.44 -3.53
C LEU A 49 -27.10 -3.45 -2.95
N HIS A 50 -28.32 -3.89 -2.64
CA HIS A 50 -29.40 -2.99 -2.21
C HIS A 50 -29.22 -2.40 -0.80
N LYS A 51 -28.35 -2.96 0.03
CA LYS A 51 -28.12 -2.45 1.39
C LYS A 51 -27.00 -1.40 1.37
N PRO A 52 -27.22 -0.19 1.91
CA PRO A 52 -26.21 0.87 1.91
C PRO A 52 -24.83 0.45 2.46
N PRO A 53 -24.71 -0.36 3.55
CA PRO A 53 -23.40 -0.80 4.04
C PRO A 53 -22.64 -1.69 3.05
N ILE A 54 -23.36 -2.50 2.26
CA ILE A 54 -22.77 -3.39 1.25
C ILE A 54 -22.26 -2.56 0.07
N LEU A 55 -23.01 -1.53 -0.32
CA LEU A 55 -22.59 -0.61 -1.38
C LEU A 55 -21.31 0.15 -1.00
N ILE A 56 -21.18 0.61 0.25
CA ILE A 56 -19.96 1.28 0.74
C ILE A 56 -18.76 0.32 0.67
N MET A 57 -18.92 -0.92 1.14
CA MET A 57 -17.86 -1.94 1.03
C MET A 57 -17.44 -2.21 -0.41
N PHE A 58 -18.42 -2.26 -1.31
CA PHE A 58 -18.15 -2.46 -2.74
C PHE A 58 -17.31 -1.31 -3.31
N ILE A 59 -17.69 -0.07 -3.04
CA ILE A 59 -16.96 1.12 -3.50
C ILE A 59 -15.53 1.11 -2.95
N ILE A 60 -15.37 0.86 -1.65
CA ILE A 60 -14.05 0.78 -1.00
C ILE A 60 -13.18 -0.31 -1.66
N GLN A 61 -13.74 -1.50 -1.91
CA GLN A 61 -13.01 -2.59 -2.54
C GLN A 61 -12.55 -2.24 -3.96
N ILE A 62 -13.40 -1.56 -4.75
CA ILE A 62 -13.03 -1.09 -6.08
C ILE A 62 -11.92 -0.02 -6.00
N SER A 63 -12.04 0.94 -5.08
CA SER A 63 -11.01 1.97 -4.87
C SER A 63 -9.66 1.36 -4.50
N LEU A 64 -9.63 0.34 -3.63
CA LEU A 64 -8.40 -0.37 -3.28
C LEU A 64 -7.80 -1.13 -4.48
N ILE A 65 -8.62 -1.75 -5.31
CA ILE A 65 -8.15 -2.41 -6.54
C ILE A 65 -7.53 -1.39 -7.49
N LEU A 66 -8.19 -0.26 -7.72
CA LEU A 66 -7.68 0.81 -8.59
C LEU A 66 -6.37 1.40 -8.07
N SER A 67 -6.27 1.66 -6.76
CA SER A 67 -5.03 2.14 -6.14
C SER A 67 -3.90 1.12 -6.22
N SER A 68 -4.22 -0.18 -6.07
CA SER A 68 -3.24 -1.26 -6.22
C SER A 68 -2.77 -1.40 -7.68
N ILE A 69 -3.66 -1.24 -8.66
CA ILE A 69 -3.30 -1.19 -10.09
C ILE A 69 -2.36 -0.01 -10.33
N TRP A 70 -2.67 1.17 -9.80
CA TRP A 70 -1.83 2.36 -9.95
C TRP A 70 -0.42 2.12 -9.36
N GLN A 71 -0.32 1.55 -8.16
CA GLN A 71 0.97 1.18 -7.57
C GLN A 71 1.75 0.21 -8.47
N ALA A 72 1.09 -0.83 -8.98
CA ALA A 72 1.73 -1.80 -9.85
C ALA A 72 2.22 -1.15 -11.15
N VAL A 73 1.46 -0.21 -11.73
CA VAL A 73 1.86 0.52 -12.94
C VAL A 73 3.08 1.41 -12.66
N ILE A 74 3.16 2.11 -11.53
CA ILE A 74 4.34 2.92 -11.20
C ILE A 74 5.58 2.04 -11.07
N VAL A 75 5.52 1.00 -10.24
CA VAL A 75 6.68 0.13 -9.96
C VAL A 75 7.20 -0.55 -11.22
N ASN A 76 6.31 -1.06 -12.08
CA ASN A 76 6.73 -1.71 -13.32
C ASN A 76 7.05 -0.70 -14.43
N GLY A 77 6.39 0.46 -14.43
CA GLY A 77 6.60 1.53 -15.41
C GLY A 77 7.98 2.16 -15.29
N GLU A 78 8.40 2.51 -14.07
CA GLU A 78 9.74 3.03 -13.77
C GLU A 78 10.83 2.06 -14.24
N PHE A 79 10.69 0.77 -13.92
CA PHE A 79 11.64 -0.27 -14.36
C PHE A 79 11.71 -0.39 -15.89
N LEU A 80 10.55 -0.43 -16.56
CA LEU A 80 10.50 -0.54 -18.02
C LEU A 80 11.06 0.70 -18.70
N ASP A 81 10.78 1.89 -18.17
CA ASP A 81 11.29 3.16 -18.67
C ASP A 81 12.82 3.23 -18.53
N GLN A 82 13.36 2.83 -17.37
CA GLN A 82 14.80 2.74 -17.13
C GLN A 82 15.49 1.79 -18.12
N VAL A 83 14.93 0.59 -18.33
CA VAL A 83 15.44 -0.39 -19.29
C VAL A 83 15.39 0.18 -20.71
N PHE A 84 14.29 0.82 -21.10
CA PHE A 84 14.11 1.31 -22.46
C PHE A 84 15.06 2.48 -22.76
N HIS A 85 15.11 3.50 -21.90
CA HIS A 85 15.96 4.67 -22.12
C HIS A 85 17.45 4.34 -22.08
N ILE A 86 17.88 3.47 -21.15
CA ILE A 86 19.30 3.17 -20.96
C ILE A 86 19.80 2.07 -21.90
N LEU A 87 18.99 1.05 -22.20
CA LEU A 87 19.45 -0.10 -23.01
C LEU A 87 18.98 -0.05 -24.47
N VAL A 88 17.77 0.44 -24.73
CA VAL A 88 17.17 0.39 -26.08
C VAL A 88 17.48 1.64 -26.89
N ASP A 89 17.44 2.82 -26.27
CA ASP A 89 17.67 4.11 -26.96
C ASP A 89 19.15 4.36 -27.33
N PHE A 90 20.02 3.38 -27.07
CA PHE A 90 21.45 3.36 -27.43
C PHE A 90 21.73 3.52 -28.93
N LYS A 91 20.71 3.48 -29.79
CA LYS A 91 20.86 3.46 -31.25
C LYS A 91 20.79 4.84 -31.93
N ALA A 92 20.45 5.92 -31.22
CA ALA A 92 20.14 7.19 -31.87
C ALA A 92 21.35 8.12 -32.11
N ASP A 93 22.33 8.21 -31.20
CA ASP A 93 23.51 9.07 -31.39
C ASP A 93 24.77 8.45 -30.77
N THR A 94 25.64 7.90 -31.62
CA THR A 94 26.75 6.99 -31.27
C THR A 94 27.93 7.56 -30.48
N ASN A 95 27.83 8.76 -29.90
CA ASN A 95 28.96 9.43 -29.22
C ASN A 95 28.71 9.81 -27.75
N GLU A 96 27.51 9.62 -27.20
CA GLU A 96 27.25 9.93 -25.79
C GLU A 96 27.77 8.82 -24.86
N ASP A 97 28.52 9.21 -23.83
CA ASP A 97 29.00 8.29 -22.80
C ASP A 97 27.82 7.79 -21.94
N LEU A 98 27.98 6.62 -21.32
CA LEU A 98 26.98 6.03 -20.44
C LEU A 98 26.62 6.98 -19.28
N GLY A 99 27.59 7.79 -18.82
CA GLY A 99 27.39 8.79 -17.78
C GLY A 99 26.40 9.88 -18.17
N ASP A 100 26.53 10.42 -19.39
CA ASP A 100 25.65 11.49 -19.88
C ASP A 100 24.21 11.00 -19.98
N ARG A 101 24.01 9.75 -20.43
CA ARG A 101 22.69 9.11 -20.53
C ARG A 101 22.06 8.86 -19.18
N MET A 102 22.84 8.46 -18.18
CA MET A 102 22.35 8.27 -16.82
C MET A 102 21.91 9.60 -16.21
N SER A 103 22.64 10.69 -16.47
CA SER A 103 22.25 12.02 -16.03
C SER A 103 20.99 12.54 -16.73
N ALA A 104 20.81 12.23 -18.02
CA ALA A 104 19.61 12.56 -18.77
C ALA A 104 18.39 11.79 -18.23
N TRP A 105 18.55 10.50 -17.92
CA TRP A 105 17.49 9.69 -17.29
C TRP A 105 17.11 10.22 -15.91
N GLU A 106 18.09 10.61 -15.09
CA GLU A 106 17.83 11.17 -13.75
C GLU A 106 16.93 12.43 -13.82
N SER A 107 17.03 13.21 -14.90
CA SER A 107 16.13 14.35 -15.13
C SER A 107 14.70 13.95 -15.54
N HIS A 108 14.51 12.78 -16.18
CA HIS A 108 13.22 12.25 -16.59
C HIS A 108 12.50 11.50 -15.45
N ASP A 109 13.27 10.89 -14.56
CA ASP A 109 12.79 10.10 -13.41
C ASP A 109 11.89 10.90 -12.43
N GLN A 110 11.98 12.23 -12.46
CA GLN A 110 11.21 13.12 -11.60
C GLN A 110 9.68 12.89 -11.68
N VAL A 111 9.16 12.45 -12.84
CA VAL A 111 7.73 12.14 -12.99
C VAL A 111 7.33 10.91 -12.18
N TRP A 112 8.13 9.84 -12.22
CA TRP A 112 7.87 8.60 -11.48
C TRP A 112 7.99 8.82 -9.97
N VAL A 113 9.03 9.54 -9.55
CA VAL A 113 9.27 9.90 -8.14
C VAL A 113 8.09 10.67 -7.55
N SER A 114 7.54 11.64 -8.30
CA SER A 114 6.37 12.41 -7.88
C SER A 114 5.13 11.53 -7.66
N MET A 115 4.96 10.49 -8.47
CA MET A 115 3.81 9.59 -8.36
C MET A 115 3.97 8.52 -7.27
N TRP A 116 5.20 8.15 -6.89
CA TRP A 116 5.49 7.03 -6.00
C TRP A 116 4.83 7.11 -4.62
N GLY A 117 4.72 8.31 -4.04
CA GLY A 117 4.18 8.51 -2.69
C GLY A 117 2.66 8.32 -2.58
N TRP A 118 1.92 8.48 -3.68
CA TRP A 118 0.47 8.64 -3.62
C TRP A 118 -0.31 7.34 -3.39
N PRO A 119 -0.10 6.25 -4.13
CA PRO A 119 -0.97 5.08 -4.00
C PRO A 119 -0.81 4.39 -2.64
N GLY A 120 0.41 4.37 -2.08
CA GLY A 120 0.67 3.89 -0.72
C GLY A 120 -0.15 4.66 0.32
N SER A 121 -0.09 5.98 0.29
CA SER A 121 -0.83 6.85 1.21
C SER A 121 -2.35 6.73 1.07
N ILE A 122 -2.85 6.59 -0.17
CA ILE A 122 -4.29 6.37 -0.43
C ILE A 122 -4.74 5.03 0.13
N ASN A 123 -4.01 3.94 -0.12
CA ASN A 123 -4.33 2.62 0.42
C ASN A 123 -4.37 2.62 1.95
N LEU A 124 -3.42 3.31 2.56
CA LEU A 124 -3.31 3.41 4.01
C LEU A 124 -4.47 4.21 4.61
N LEU A 125 -4.84 5.35 4.00
CA LEU A 125 -6.01 6.14 4.40
C LEU A 125 -7.31 5.31 4.28
N ILE A 126 -7.47 4.55 3.20
CA ILE A 126 -8.63 3.66 3.03
C ILE A 126 -8.62 2.56 4.12
N GLY A 127 -7.46 2.00 4.43
CA GLY A 127 -7.28 1.04 5.52
C GLY A 127 -7.76 1.59 6.85
N ASP A 128 -7.36 2.81 7.21
CA ASP A 128 -7.80 3.48 8.44
C ASP A 128 -9.31 3.69 8.46
N ILE A 129 -9.90 4.14 7.35
CA ILE A 129 -11.35 4.32 7.24
C ILE A 129 -12.09 2.99 7.51
N ILE A 130 -11.59 1.87 6.99
CA ILE A 130 -12.18 0.54 7.23
C ILE A 130 -12.06 0.16 8.72
N VAL A 131 -10.91 0.41 9.34
CA VAL A 131 -10.69 0.10 10.77
C VAL A 131 -11.61 0.94 11.65
N VAL A 132 -11.67 2.25 11.41
CA VAL A 132 -12.56 3.17 12.14
C VAL A 132 -14.01 2.74 11.96
N TRP A 133 -14.42 2.42 10.74
CA TRP A 133 -15.79 1.97 10.48
C TRP A 133 -16.14 0.66 11.19
N ARG A 134 -15.23 -0.33 11.22
CA ARG A 134 -15.44 -1.59 11.95
C ARG A 134 -15.44 -1.40 13.46
N ALA A 135 -14.59 -0.53 13.97
CA ALA A 135 -14.58 -0.21 15.39
C ALA A 135 -15.87 0.51 15.80
N TRP A 136 -16.38 1.38 14.94
CA TRP A 136 -17.66 2.06 15.16
C TRP A 136 -18.82 1.08 15.37
N THR A 137 -18.88 0.02 14.55
CA THR A 137 -19.94 -0.99 14.67
C THR A 137 -19.77 -1.90 15.88
N LEU A 138 -18.55 -2.06 16.40
CA LEU A 138 -18.27 -2.87 17.59
C LEU A 138 -18.54 -2.12 18.91
N TRP A 139 -18.25 -0.81 18.96
CA TRP A 139 -18.37 0.03 20.15
C TRP A 139 -19.49 1.07 20.02
N GLU A 140 -20.70 0.63 19.66
CA GLU A 140 -21.84 1.53 19.42
C GLU A 140 -22.17 2.42 20.65
N HIS A 141 -21.91 1.94 21.87
CA HIS A 141 -22.24 2.65 23.12
C HIS A 141 -21.09 3.44 23.75
N HIS A 142 -19.86 3.37 23.21
CA HIS A 142 -18.69 4.02 23.80
C HIS A 142 -18.19 5.18 22.93
N THR A 143 -18.86 6.33 23.04
CA THR A 143 -18.57 7.54 22.25
C THR A 143 -17.12 8.03 22.39
N ALA A 144 -16.52 7.91 23.58
CA ALA A 144 -15.12 8.30 23.80
C ALA A 144 -14.15 7.51 22.92
N VAL A 145 -14.37 6.20 22.75
CA VAL A 145 -13.52 5.34 21.92
C VAL A 145 -13.68 5.71 20.44
N GLN A 146 -14.91 6.00 20.00
CA GLN A 146 -15.18 6.44 18.63
C GLN A 146 -14.43 7.74 18.28
N TRP A 147 -14.46 8.73 19.18
CA TRP A 147 -13.75 9.99 18.98
C TRP A 147 -12.23 9.81 18.93
N ILE A 148 -11.66 8.99 19.82
CA ILE A 148 -10.22 8.70 19.81
C ILE A 148 -9.79 8.07 18.47
N LEU A 149 -10.59 7.15 17.94
CA LEU A 149 -10.30 6.49 16.66
C LEU A 149 -10.40 7.43 15.47
N ILE A 150 -11.38 8.35 15.46
CA ILE A 150 -11.46 9.39 14.43
C ILE A 150 -10.21 10.28 14.48
N ILE A 151 -9.83 10.76 15.68
CA ILE A 151 -8.67 11.63 15.85
C ILE A 151 -7.41 10.91 15.36
N LEU A 152 -7.24 9.65 15.74
CA LEU A 152 -6.09 8.84 15.32
C LEU A 152 -6.06 8.67 13.79
N GLY A 153 -7.19 8.36 13.16
CA GLY A 153 -7.29 8.25 11.70
C GLY A 153 -7.00 9.57 10.98
N ILE A 154 -7.47 10.70 11.51
CA ILE A 154 -7.18 12.04 10.95
C ILE A 154 -5.68 12.36 11.10
N CYS A 155 -5.10 12.19 12.29
CA CYS A 155 -3.68 12.43 12.51
C CYS A 155 -2.82 11.60 11.58
N ASN A 156 -3.15 10.31 11.42
CA ASN A 156 -2.41 9.43 10.54
C ASN A 156 -2.58 9.80 9.06
N GLY A 157 -3.81 10.13 8.64
CA GLY A 157 -4.08 10.64 7.29
C GLY A 157 -3.30 11.92 6.97
N VAL A 158 -3.23 12.85 7.91
CA VAL A 158 -2.44 14.09 7.76
C VAL A 158 -0.96 13.79 7.63
N VAL A 159 -0.39 12.91 8.48
CA VAL A 159 1.03 12.53 8.39
C VAL A 159 1.36 11.92 7.03
N ASN A 160 0.54 10.99 6.53
CA ASN A 160 0.78 10.37 5.23
C ASN A 160 0.62 11.35 4.05
N LEU A 161 -0.35 12.26 4.13
CA LEU A 161 -0.54 13.29 3.12
C LEU A 161 0.66 14.24 3.08
N VAL A 162 1.13 14.68 4.24
CA VAL A 162 2.30 15.54 4.38
C VAL A 162 3.56 14.84 3.85
N ASP A 163 3.78 13.57 4.18
CA ASP A 163 4.90 12.78 3.64
C ASP A 163 4.86 12.69 2.10
N SER A 164 3.67 12.47 1.53
CA SER A 164 3.48 12.40 0.07
C SER A 164 3.74 13.75 -0.62
N LEU A 165 3.34 14.86 0.01
CA LEU A 165 3.60 16.21 -0.50
C LEU A 165 5.08 16.57 -0.42
N TYR A 166 5.76 16.23 0.68
CA TYR A 166 7.20 16.47 0.82
C TYR A 166 8.02 15.73 -0.24
N ILE A 167 7.62 14.50 -0.60
CA ILE A 167 8.26 13.74 -1.70
C ILE A 167 8.08 14.45 -3.05
N THR A 168 6.99 15.20 -3.24
CA THR A 168 6.68 15.88 -4.51
C THR A 168 7.43 17.21 -4.65
N GLU A 169 7.64 17.95 -3.57
CA GLU A 169 8.15 19.33 -3.62
C GLU A 169 9.68 19.45 -3.43
N VAL A 170 10.34 18.46 -2.81
CA VAL A 170 11.75 18.57 -2.42
C VAL A 170 12.57 17.45 -3.06
N PRO A 171 13.60 17.74 -3.89
CA PRO A 171 14.55 16.73 -4.33
C PRO A 171 15.20 16.11 -3.09
N ALA A 172 15.06 14.80 -2.96
CA ALA A 172 15.27 14.04 -1.72
C ALA A 172 16.55 14.46 -0.95
N PRO A 173 16.44 15.11 0.23
CA PRO A 173 17.55 15.14 1.16
C PRO A 173 17.78 13.71 1.67
N SER A 174 19.05 13.33 1.87
CA SER A 174 19.51 11.98 2.25
C SER A 174 18.96 11.41 3.59
N ASP A 175 18.04 12.12 4.24
CA ASP A 175 17.54 11.78 5.57
C ASP A 175 16.30 10.89 5.48
N ASN A 176 16.55 9.58 5.47
CA ASN A 176 15.56 8.48 5.51
C ASN A 176 14.69 8.41 6.79
N THR A 177 14.77 9.43 7.66
CA THR A 177 14.25 9.42 9.03
C THR A 177 12.72 9.40 9.09
N LEU A 178 12.05 10.14 8.21
CA LEU A 178 10.58 10.17 8.14
C LEU A 178 10.00 8.88 7.56
N ARG A 179 10.64 8.32 6.53
CA ARG A 179 10.28 7.02 5.95
C ARG A 179 10.39 5.89 6.98
N LEU A 180 11.46 5.89 7.79
CA LEU A 180 11.63 4.92 8.89
C LEU A 180 10.58 5.10 9.99
N PHE A 181 10.14 6.33 10.28
CA PHE A 181 9.11 6.58 11.30
C PHE A 181 7.74 6.01 10.89
N SER A 182 7.31 6.22 9.64
CA SER A 182 6.04 5.69 9.11
C SER A 182 5.99 4.15 9.16
N TRP A 183 7.04 3.48 8.68
CA TRP A 183 7.12 2.01 8.70
C TRP A 183 7.22 1.41 10.12
N ASN A 184 7.92 2.08 11.04
CA ASN A 184 8.05 1.60 12.43
C ASN A 184 6.78 1.81 13.26
N PHE A 185 6.01 2.87 13.01
CA PHE A 185 4.75 3.09 13.71
C PHE A 185 3.71 2.01 13.38
N PHE A 186 3.59 1.68 12.09
CA PHE A 186 2.63 0.68 11.60
C PHE A 186 2.94 -0.76 12.01
N SER A 187 4.20 -1.17 11.86
CA SER A 187 4.63 -2.50 12.31
C SER A 187 4.37 -2.70 13.80
N ARG A 188 4.56 -1.67 14.63
CA ARG A 188 4.31 -1.76 16.08
C ARG A 188 2.84 -1.82 16.45
N ILE A 189 1.95 -1.11 15.76
CA ILE A 189 0.51 -1.16 16.06
C ILE A 189 -0.12 -2.49 15.65
N PHE A 190 0.23 -3.01 14.47
CA PHE A 190 -0.36 -4.26 13.98
C PHE A 190 0.27 -5.52 14.56
N VAL A 191 1.60 -5.55 14.80
CA VAL A 191 2.26 -6.71 15.44
C VAL A 191 1.90 -6.81 16.94
N SER A 192 1.59 -5.69 17.59
CA SER A 192 1.11 -5.72 18.99
C SER A 192 -0.29 -6.35 19.15
N GLY A 193 -1.06 -6.45 18.05
CA GLY A 193 -2.39 -7.08 18.04
C GLY A 193 -2.39 -8.61 18.17
N GLU A 194 -1.27 -9.29 17.85
CA GLU A 194 -1.20 -10.76 17.91
C GLU A 194 -0.88 -11.33 19.30
N HIS A 195 -0.53 -10.49 20.28
CA HIS A 195 -0.32 -10.94 21.66
C HIS A 195 -1.58 -10.96 22.55
N SER A 196 -2.77 -10.80 21.98
CA SER A 196 -4.04 -11.00 22.70
C SER A 196 -4.54 -12.46 22.58
N SER A 197 -3.69 -13.43 22.92
CA SER A 197 -4.06 -14.85 23.00
C SER A 197 -4.92 -15.20 24.22
N TYR A 198 -5.47 -14.22 24.94
CA TYR A 198 -6.30 -14.44 26.13
C TYR A 198 -7.82 -14.43 25.87
N LEU A 199 -8.27 -14.24 24.62
CA LEU A 199 -9.71 -14.24 24.27
C LEU A 199 -10.18 -15.48 23.49
N VAL A 200 -9.39 -16.56 23.44
CA VAL A 200 -9.84 -17.86 22.89
C VAL A 200 -10.63 -18.68 23.93
N HIS A 201 -10.66 -18.28 25.21
CA HIS A 201 -11.47 -18.95 26.23
C HIS A 201 -12.94 -18.50 26.32
N SER A 202 -13.38 -17.47 25.56
CA SER A 202 -14.78 -16.99 25.61
C SER A 202 -15.68 -17.56 24.50
N VAL A 203 -15.13 -18.22 23.48
CA VAL A 203 -15.91 -18.78 22.36
C VAL A 203 -16.53 -20.15 22.70
N GLN A 204 -16.12 -20.80 23.79
CA GLN A 204 -16.76 -22.03 24.28
C GLN A 204 -18.12 -21.81 24.99
N ASN A 205 -18.58 -20.56 25.17
CA ASN A 205 -19.87 -20.26 25.81
C ASN A 205 -21.01 -19.84 24.84
N LEU A 206 -20.79 -19.93 23.52
CA LEU A 206 -21.84 -19.59 22.54
C LEU A 206 -22.82 -20.73 22.23
N ASP A 207 -22.51 -21.97 22.62
CA ASP A 207 -23.46 -23.08 22.50
C ASP A 207 -24.55 -23.08 23.59
N THR A 208 -24.31 -22.41 24.72
CA THR A 208 -25.29 -22.25 25.80
C THR A 208 -26.40 -21.25 25.45
N PHE A 209 -26.15 -20.29 24.56
CA PHE A 209 -27.12 -19.25 24.22
C PHE A 209 -28.18 -19.69 23.18
N LYS A 210 -27.89 -20.71 22.37
CA LYS A 210 -28.89 -21.30 21.46
C LYS A 210 -29.96 -22.13 22.18
N SER A 211 -29.69 -22.56 23.41
CA SER A 211 -30.64 -23.36 24.21
C SER A 211 -31.73 -22.51 24.86
N TYR A 212 -31.44 -21.25 25.22
CA TYR A 212 -32.44 -20.37 25.85
C TYR A 212 -33.52 -19.84 24.89
N LYS A 213 -33.24 -19.73 23.59
CA LYS A 213 -34.20 -19.17 22.62
C LYS A 213 -35.32 -20.16 22.22
N ARG A 214 -35.28 -21.43 22.68
CA ARG A 214 -36.34 -22.42 22.44
C ARG A 214 -37.37 -22.54 23.57
N LEU A 215 -37.15 -21.95 24.75
CA LEU A 215 -38.10 -22.05 25.87
C LEU A 215 -39.15 -20.93 25.97
N GLY A 216 -39.06 -19.88 25.15
CA GLY A 216 -39.98 -18.73 25.18
C GLY A 216 -41.14 -18.76 24.17
N ARG A 217 -41.57 -19.94 23.72
CA ARG A 217 -42.79 -20.11 22.90
C ARG A 217 -43.69 -21.18 23.53
N ARG A 218 -44.35 -20.83 24.62
CA ARG A 218 -45.64 -21.39 25.04
C ARG A 218 -46.46 -20.27 25.63
#